data_AF-W7AZ97-F1
#
_entry.id   AF-W7AZ97-F1
#
_cell.length_a   1.000
_cell.length_b   1.000
_cell.length_c   1.000
_cell.angle_alpha   90.00
_cell.angle_beta   90.00
_cell.angle_gamma   90.00
#
_symmetry.space_group_name_H-M   'P 1'
#
loop_
_entity.id
_entity.type
_entity.pdbx_description
1 polymer ?
#
loop_
_entity_poly.entity_id
_entity_poly.type
_entity_poly.pdbx_seq_one_letter_code
_entity_poly.pdbx_strand_id
1 'polypeptide(L)' 'MDEIDENTSKCIKIIYGGSITKSNVQDYIENTLIDGFLIGKSSIDETFIDIIKHVDNSHHV' A
#
# COMPACT_ATOMS: atom_id res chain seq x y z
N MET A 1 -14.01 21.54 -12.90
CA MET A 1 -13.48 20.24 -12.45
C MET A 1 -14.67 19.37 -12.25
N ASP A 2 -14.75 18.24 -12.94
CA ASP A 2 -15.80 17.26 -12.68
C ASP A 2 -15.54 16.66 -11.29
N GLU A 3 -16.54 16.72 -10.43
CA GLU A 3 -16.50 16.14 -9.09
C GLU A 3 -16.69 14.62 -9.22
N ILE A 4 -15.85 13.84 -8.53
CA ILE A 4 -16.00 12.39 -8.50
C ILE A 4 -17.15 12.06 -7.55
N ASP A 5 -18.11 11.24 -7.98
CA ASP A 5 -19.23 10.84 -7.13
C ASP A 5 -18.75 9.96 -5.95
N GLU A 6 -19.51 9.96 -4.86
CA GLU A 6 -19.14 9.26 -3.64
C GLU A 6 -18.90 7.75 -3.83
N ASN A 7 -19.66 7.10 -4.71
CA ASN A 7 -19.49 5.66 -4.91
C ASN A 7 -18.17 5.39 -5.62
N THR A 8 -17.86 6.17 -6.65
CA THR A 8 -16.58 6.09 -7.35
C THR A 8 -15.43 6.37 -6.39
N SER A 9 -15.52 7.40 -5.55
CA SER A 9 -14.47 7.71 -4.55
C SER A 9 -14.25 6.58 -3.53
N LYS A 10 -15.29 5.84 -3.14
CA LYS A 10 -15.18 4.72 -2.18
C LYS A 10 -14.68 3.42 -2.82
N CYS A 11 -14.80 3.28 -4.14
CA CYS A 11 -14.40 2.07 -4.86
C CYS A 11 -13.00 2.13 -5.47
N ILE A 12 -12.44 3.33 -5.65
CA ILE A 12 -11.09 3.49 -6.18
C ILE A 12 -10.06 3.14 -5.10
N LYS A 13 -9.13 2.24 -5.46
CA LYS A 13 -7.96 1.95 -4.63
C LYS A 13 -6.87 2.99 -4.83
N ILE A 14 -6.39 3.58 -3.75
CA ILE A 14 -5.27 4.52 -3.71
C ILE A 14 -4.01 3.73 -3.33
N ILE A 15 -3.08 3.58 -4.28
CA ILE A 15 -1.83 2.84 -4.06
C ILE A 15 -0.64 3.79 -3.98
N TYR A 16 0.28 3.54 -3.04
CA TYR A 16 1.52 4.31 -2.90
C TYR A 16 2.65 3.69 -3.74
N GLY A 17 3.17 4.45 -4.71
CA GLY A 17 4.23 4.01 -5.63
C GLY A 17 5.62 4.59 -5.35
N GLY A 18 5.84 5.18 -4.17
CA GLY A 18 7.15 5.68 -3.77
C GLY A 18 8.11 4.56 -3.34
N SER A 19 9.26 4.94 -2.78
CA SER A 19 10.26 3.98 -2.33
C SER A 19 9.82 3.27 -1.04
N ILE A 20 9.37 2.04 -1.18
CA ILE A 20 9.04 1.15 -0.05
C ILE A 20 10.20 0.19 0.24
N THR A 21 10.50 0.05 1.52
CA THR A 21 11.54 -0.82 2.06
C THR A 21 11.00 -1.55 3.30
N LYS A 22 11.74 -2.55 3.80
CA LYS A 22 11.38 -3.22 5.06
C LYS A 22 11.27 -2.26 6.25
N SER A 23 12.02 -1.15 6.23
CA SER A 23 12.09 -0.23 7.37
C SER A 23 10.97 0.81 7.41
N ASN A 24 10.21 1.00 6.33
CA ASN A 24 9.16 2.02 6.27
C ASN A 24 7.76 1.47 5.97
N VAL A 25 7.64 0.22 5.52
CA VAL A 25 6.36 -0.36 5.11
C VAL A 25 5.32 -0.31 6.24
N GLN A 26 5.73 -0.55 7.49
CA GLN A 26 4.84 -0.53 8.65
C GLN A 26 4.23 0.87 8.89
N ASP A 27 5.06 1.92 8.82
CA ASP A 27 4.61 3.30 9.03
C ASP A 27 3.52 3.70 8.03
N TYR A 28 3.68 3.29 6.76
CA TYR A 28 2.67 3.54 5.74
C TYR A 28 1.38 2.75 5.98
N ILE A 29 1.47 1.48 6.40
CA ILE A 29 0.29 0.67 6.72
C ILE A 29 -0.49 1.28 7.89
N GLU A 30 0.19 1.77 8.92
CA GLU A 30 -0.47 2.25 10.15
C GLU A 30 -0.94 3.71 10.09
N ASN A 31 -0.24 4.57 9.34
CA ASN A 31 -0.42 6.01 9.45
C ASN A 31 -0.94 6.68 8.17
N THR A 32 -1.37 5.92 7.15
CA THR A 32 -1.85 6.49 5.89
C THR A 32 -3.12 5.83 5.36
N LEU A 33 -3.88 6.58 4.55
CA LEU A 33 -5.09 6.11 3.85
C LEU A 33 -4.72 5.56 2.47
N ILE A 34 -3.91 4.50 2.45
CA ILE A 34 -3.53 3.80 1.22
C ILE A 34 -4.07 2.38 1.27
N ASP A 35 -4.52 1.90 0.11
CA ASP A 35 -5.06 0.55 -0.05
C ASP A 35 -3.97 -0.47 -0.46
N GLY A 36 -2.74 0.00 -0.69
CA GLY A 36 -1.62 -0.86 -1.03
C GLY A 36 -0.42 -0.12 -1.63
N PHE A 37 0.49 -0.91 -2.20
CA PHE A 37 1.77 -0.43 -2.69
C PHE A 37 2.03 -0.85 -4.14
N LEU A 38 2.62 0.04 -4.93
CA LEU A 38 3.21 -0.28 -6.23
C LEU A 38 4.72 -0.40 -6.06
N ILE A 39 5.21 -1.63 -5.94
CA ILE A 39 6.61 -1.91 -5.56
C ILE A 39 7.50 -1.93 -6.80
N GLY A 40 8.52 -1.06 -6.82
CA GLY A 40 9.53 -0.98 -7.87
C GLY A 40 10.65 -2.01 -7.69
N LYS A 41 11.89 -1.55 -7.49
CA LYS A 41 13.10 -2.40 -7.44
C LYS A 41 13.02 -3.54 -6.42
N SER A 42 12.36 -3.34 -5.28
CA SER A 42 12.20 -4.39 -4.26
C SER A 42 11.25 -5.52 -4.66
N SER A 43 10.60 -5.45 -5.83
CA SER A 43 9.73 -6.52 -6.36
C SER A 43 10.49 -7.73 -6.91
N ILE A 44 11.79 -7.59 -7.20
CA ILE A 44 12.61 -8.65 -7.80
C ILE A 44 13.51 -9.39 -6.80
N ASP A 45 13.37 -9.13 -5.50
CA ASP A 45 14.11 -9.79 -4.43
C ASP A 45 13.22 -10.17 -3.23
N GLU A 46 13.80 -10.84 -2.23
CA GLU A 46 13.08 -11.37 -1.06
C GLU A 46 12.36 -10.28 -0.23
N THR A 47 12.76 -9.01 -0.37
CA THR A 47 12.07 -7.87 0.24
C THR A 47 10.61 -7.82 -0.18
N PHE A 48 10.27 -8.24 -1.39
CA PHE A 48 8.88 -8.32 -1.84
C PHE A 48 8.05 -9.22 -0.92
N ILE A 49 8.54 -10.41 -0.59
CA ILE A 49 7.84 -11.36 0.28
C ILE A 49 7.67 -10.80 1.68
N ASP A 50 8.68 -10.12 2.20
CA ASP A 50 8.59 -9.48 3.52
C ASP A 50 7.55 -8.36 3.53
N ILE A 51 7.46 -7.55 2.48
CA ILE A 51 6.42 -6.52 2.34
C ILE A 51 5.03 -7.17 2.32
N ILE A 52 4.83 -8.24 1.54
CA ILE A 52 3.54 -8.95 1.48
C ILE A 52 3.13 -9.50 2.86
N LYS A 53 4.07 -10.08 3.62
CA LYS A 53 3.81 -10.58 4.98
C LYS A 53 3.41 -9.46 5.94
N HIS A 54 4.04 -8.29 5.86
CA HIS A 54 3.65 -7.15 6.70
C HIS A 54 2.22 -6.70 6.38
N VAL A 55 1.86 -6.60 5.10
CA VAL A 55 0.50 -6.22 4.68
C VAL A 55 -0.55 -7.24 5.15
N ASP A 56 -0.29 -8.53 4.98
CA ASP A 56 -1.22 -9.61 5.35
C ASP A 56 -1.48 -9.67 6.86
N ASN A 57 -0.43 -9.51 7.67
CA ASN A 57 -0.55 -9.50 9.13
C ASN A 57 -1.40 -8.32 9.65
N SER A 58 -1.37 -7.17 8.97
CA SER A 58 -2.16 -6.00 9.38
C SER A 58 -3.67 -6.15 9.10
N HIS A 59 -4.09 -7.15 8.32
CA HIS A 59 -5.50 -7.39 8.00
C HIS A 59 -6.19 -8.39 8.94
N HIS A 60 -5.45 -8.96 9.90
CA HIS A 60 -5.95 -9.98 10.85
C HIS A 60 -6.20 -9.41 12.26
N VAL A 61 -6.29 -8.08 12.41
CA VAL A 61 -6.55 -7.38 13.68
C VAL A 61 -7.90 -6.67 13.65
#